data_AF-A0A7S1WCF2-F1
#
_entry.id   AF-A0A7S1WCF2-F1
#
_cell.length_a   1.000
_cell.length_b   1.000
_cell.length_c   1.000
_cell.angle_alpha   90.00
_cell.angle_beta   90.00
_cell.angle_gamma   90.00
#
_symmetry.space_group_name_H-M   'P 1'
#
loop_
_entity.id
_entity.type
_entity.pdbx_description
1 polymer ?
#
loop_
_entity_poly.entity_id
_entity_poly.type
_entity_poly.pdbx_seq_one_letter_code
_entity_poly.pdbx_strand_id
1 'polypeptide(L)'
;DSPPAMRTFYGKRLPRFTAEQSRFVNGSADFFALNHYGSSWSEYFEPAIVEEAPHDGTLSKITTDGLVHGQSVWLYGAGWGLRKLLNWVHRRYGHPSIYLTEGGWSVAADTADEGIKDTDRVLYYANYTSEMLRAMTQDGVDVRGYFAWSLMDNFEWEQ
;
A
#
# COMPACT_ATOMS: atom_id res chain seq x y z
N ASP A 1 5.85 -20.33 -4.36
CA ASP A 1 5.01 -20.41 -5.57
C ASP A 1 3.98 -19.28 -5.56
N SER A 2 3.49 -18.87 -6.72
CA SER A 2 2.56 -17.74 -6.88
C SER A 2 1.17 -18.04 -6.29
N PRO A 3 0.37 -17.02 -5.91
CA PRO A 3 -0.98 -17.22 -5.40
C PRO A 3 -1.87 -18.05 -6.33
N PRO A 4 -2.72 -18.96 -5.81
CA PRO A 4 -3.58 -19.82 -6.63
C PRO A 4 -4.47 -19.06 -7.62
N ALA A 5 -5.08 -17.95 -7.19
CA ALA A 5 -5.93 -17.10 -8.03
C ALA A 5 -5.17 -16.59 -9.27
N MET A 6 -3.92 -16.13 -9.09
CA MET A 6 -3.08 -15.69 -10.21
C MET A 6 -2.75 -16.83 -11.17
N ARG A 7 -2.45 -18.03 -10.66
CA ARG A 7 -2.18 -19.19 -11.53
C ARG A 7 -3.39 -19.58 -12.37
N THR A 8 -4.59 -19.51 -11.78
CA THR A 8 -5.85 -19.78 -12.49
C THR A 8 -6.11 -18.73 -13.57
N PHE A 9 -5.99 -17.44 -13.23
CA PHE A 9 -6.32 -16.35 -14.16
C PHE A 9 -5.29 -16.17 -15.29
N TYR A 10 -4.00 -16.11 -14.95
CA TYR A 10 -2.95 -15.86 -15.94
C TYR A 10 -2.55 -17.12 -16.71
N GLY A 11 -2.78 -18.33 -16.14
CA GLY A 11 -2.52 -19.59 -16.81
C GLY A 11 -1.09 -19.68 -17.35
N LYS A 12 -0.96 -19.87 -18.67
CA LYS A 12 0.34 -19.98 -19.36
C LYS A 12 1.12 -18.66 -19.44
N ARG A 13 0.46 -17.51 -19.22
CA ARG A 13 1.12 -16.18 -19.21
C ARG A 13 1.93 -15.94 -17.94
N LEU A 14 1.62 -16.66 -16.85
CA LEU A 14 2.39 -16.59 -15.61
C LEU A 14 3.48 -17.66 -15.64
N PRO A 15 4.78 -17.28 -15.65
CA PRO A 15 5.86 -18.23 -15.57
C PRO A 15 5.75 -19.10 -14.32
N ARG A 16 6.13 -20.38 -14.44
CA ARG A 16 6.20 -21.27 -13.29
C ARG A 16 7.64 -21.39 -12.82
N PHE A 17 7.82 -21.28 -11.51
CA PHE A 17 9.10 -21.59 -10.91
C PHE A 17 9.43 -23.07 -11.09
N THR A 18 10.66 -23.35 -11.49
CA THR A 18 11.23 -24.69 -11.30
C THR A 18 11.42 -24.96 -9.80
N ALA A 19 11.60 -26.23 -9.42
CA ALA A 19 11.87 -26.59 -8.02
C ALA A 19 13.16 -25.93 -7.49
N GLU A 20 14.14 -25.70 -8.36
CA GLU A 20 15.37 -24.99 -8.01
C GLU A 20 15.11 -23.50 -7.76
N GLN A 21 14.43 -22.81 -8.67
CA GLN A 21 14.10 -21.39 -8.51
C GLN A 21 13.20 -21.14 -7.29
N SER A 22 12.23 -22.03 -7.06
CA SER A 22 11.35 -21.95 -5.88
C SER A 22 12.15 -22.05 -4.58
N ARG A 23 13.14 -22.94 -4.51
CA ARG A 23 14.05 -23.04 -3.35
C ARG A 23 14.95 -21.82 -3.21
N PHE A 24 15.39 -21.24 -4.32
CA PHE A 24 16.25 -20.05 -4.31
C PHE A 24 15.52 -18.81 -3.76
N VAL A 25 14.24 -18.60 -4.12
CA VAL A 25 13.46 -17.42 -3.71
C VAL A 25 12.77 -17.61 -2.35
N ASN A 26 12.40 -18.84 -1.99
CA ASN A 26 11.68 -19.07 -0.74
C ASN A 26 12.58 -18.82 0.47
N GLY A 27 12.21 -17.83 1.30
CA GLY A 27 13.00 -17.43 2.46
C GLY A 27 14.22 -16.57 2.13
N SER A 28 14.29 -15.99 0.93
CA SER A 28 15.42 -15.14 0.50
C SER A 28 15.33 -13.68 1.00
N ALA A 29 14.52 -13.41 2.02
CA ALA A 29 14.29 -12.06 2.55
C ALA A 29 14.38 -12.07 4.08
N ASP A 30 15.17 -11.14 4.62
CA ASP A 30 15.40 -11.01 6.07
C ASP A 30 14.34 -10.16 6.77
N PHE A 31 13.67 -9.27 6.03
CA PHE A 31 12.64 -8.36 6.51
C PHE A 31 11.62 -8.06 5.40
N PHE A 32 10.49 -7.48 5.79
CA PHE A 32 9.45 -7.03 4.88
C PHE A 32 9.47 -5.51 4.77
N ALA A 33 9.75 -4.99 3.58
CA ALA A 33 9.63 -3.56 3.28
C ALA A 33 8.34 -3.30 2.50
N LEU A 34 7.61 -2.25 2.85
CA LEU A 34 6.46 -1.81 2.07
C LEU A 34 6.33 -0.30 2.02
N ASN A 35 5.79 0.17 0.90
CA ASN A 35 5.27 1.52 0.75
C ASN A 35 3.77 1.47 1.07
N HIS A 36 3.28 2.39 1.89
CA HIS A 36 1.85 2.47 2.19
C HIS A 36 1.40 3.92 2.29
N TYR A 37 0.68 4.33 1.25
CA TYR A 37 0.15 5.68 1.14
C TYR A 37 -1.31 5.78 1.59
N GLY A 38 -2.11 4.75 1.35
CA GLY A 38 -3.55 4.78 1.50
C GLY A 38 -4.17 3.41 1.50
N SER A 39 -5.47 3.36 1.74
CA SER A 39 -6.29 2.17 1.53
C SER A 39 -7.57 2.59 0.84
N SER A 40 -8.17 1.66 0.11
CA SER A 40 -9.43 1.88 -0.60
C SER A 40 -10.43 0.77 -0.26
N TRP A 41 -11.68 0.98 -0.66
CA TRP A 41 -12.68 -0.08 -0.66
C TRP A 41 -12.54 -0.91 -1.93
N SER A 42 -12.94 -2.18 -1.82
CA SER A 42 -13.01 -3.10 -2.93
C SER A 42 -14.42 -3.67 -2.95
N GLU A 43 -15.16 -3.40 -4.01
CA GLU A 43 -16.51 -3.89 -4.23
C GLU A 43 -16.50 -4.92 -5.36
N TYR A 44 -17.33 -5.95 -5.26
CA TYR A 44 -17.49 -6.89 -6.36
C TYR A 44 -18.06 -6.17 -7.58
N PHE A 45 -17.47 -6.44 -8.73
CA PHE A 45 -17.85 -5.88 -10.00
C PHE A 45 -17.88 -6.97 -11.06
N GLU A 46 -19.07 -7.20 -11.62
CA GLU A 46 -19.25 -8.06 -12.77
C GLU A 46 -19.33 -7.19 -14.03
N PRO A 47 -18.33 -7.25 -14.92
CA PRO A 47 -18.30 -6.43 -16.13
C PRO A 47 -19.42 -6.84 -17.08
N ALA A 48 -20.16 -5.87 -17.62
CA ALA A 48 -21.22 -6.14 -18.60
C ALA A 48 -20.64 -6.50 -19.98
N ILE A 49 -19.47 -5.94 -20.30
CA ILE A 49 -18.70 -6.17 -21.52
C ILE A 49 -17.22 -6.40 -21.19
N VAL A 50 -16.49 -7.04 -22.10
CA VAL A 50 -15.10 -7.45 -21.87
C VAL A 50 -14.17 -6.25 -21.60
N GLU A 51 -14.43 -5.12 -22.24
CA GLU A 51 -13.66 -3.88 -22.13
C GLU A 51 -13.75 -3.24 -20.74
N GLU A 52 -14.80 -3.54 -19.98
CA GLU A 52 -14.96 -3.06 -18.60
C GLU A 52 -14.24 -3.98 -17.58
N ALA A 53 -13.86 -5.20 -17.99
CA ALA A 53 -13.27 -6.16 -17.08
C ALA A 53 -11.89 -5.67 -16.60
N PRO A 54 -11.60 -5.69 -15.28
CA PRO A 54 -10.27 -5.39 -14.77
C PRO A 54 -9.22 -6.28 -15.44
N HIS A 55 -8.14 -5.66 -15.94
CA HIS A 55 -7.07 -6.37 -16.65
C HIS A 55 -6.39 -7.47 -15.81
N ASP A 56 -6.49 -7.36 -14.48
CA ASP A 56 -5.93 -8.29 -13.51
C ASP A 56 -6.88 -9.43 -13.10
N GLY A 57 -8.12 -9.40 -13.59
CA GLY A 57 -9.12 -10.43 -13.32
C GLY A 57 -9.73 -10.39 -11.92
N THR A 58 -9.55 -9.30 -11.17
CA THR A 58 -10.03 -9.20 -9.79
C THR A 58 -11.55 -9.18 -9.64
N LEU A 59 -12.31 -8.92 -10.72
CA LEU A 59 -13.77 -8.70 -10.68
C LEU A 59 -14.14 -7.75 -9.54
N SER A 60 -13.33 -6.71 -9.38
CA SER A 60 -13.47 -5.73 -8.31
C SER A 60 -13.39 -4.32 -8.87
N LYS A 61 -14.19 -3.44 -8.27
CA LYS A 61 -14.10 -2.00 -8.47
C LYS A 61 -13.58 -1.37 -7.19
N ILE A 62 -12.58 -0.53 -7.34
CA ILE A 62 -12.06 0.28 -6.25
C ILE A 62 -12.98 1.49 -6.05
N THR A 63 -13.40 1.71 -4.81
CA THR A 63 -14.12 2.92 -4.41
C THR A 63 -13.39 3.58 -3.24
N THR A 64 -13.54 4.89 -3.11
CA THR A 64 -12.84 5.72 -2.12
C THR A 64 -13.81 6.56 -1.31
N ASP A 65 -15.07 6.12 -1.27
CA ASP A 65 -16.17 6.87 -0.70
C ASP A 65 -15.92 7.14 0.79
N GLY A 66 -16.03 8.42 1.17
CA GLY A 66 -15.77 8.91 2.52
C GLY A 66 -14.28 8.99 2.94
N LEU A 67 -13.33 8.70 2.06
CA LEU A 67 -11.90 8.85 2.35
C LEU A 67 -11.41 10.26 2.02
N VAL A 68 -10.44 10.75 2.80
CA VAL A 68 -9.80 12.04 2.54
C VAL A 68 -8.95 11.90 1.27
N HIS A 69 -9.05 12.83 0.34
CA HIS A 69 -8.31 12.80 -0.93
C HIS A 69 -7.16 13.81 -0.91
N GLY A 70 -5.98 13.37 -1.32
CA GLY A 70 -4.83 14.24 -1.58
C GLY A 70 -4.92 14.90 -2.95
N GLN A 71 -3.84 15.55 -3.37
CA GLN A 71 -3.74 16.10 -4.73
C GLN A 71 -3.46 15.03 -5.80
N SER A 72 -2.62 14.05 -5.49
CA SER A 72 -2.41 12.93 -6.41
C SER A 72 -3.68 12.11 -6.53
N VAL A 73 -4.11 11.80 -7.76
CA VAL A 73 -5.41 11.17 -8.05
C VAL A 73 -5.63 9.80 -7.39
N TRP A 74 -4.55 9.11 -7.02
CA TRP A 74 -4.55 7.80 -6.37
C TRP A 74 -4.44 7.90 -4.84
N LEU A 75 -4.21 9.09 -4.28
CA LEU A 75 -3.84 9.26 -2.87
C LEU A 75 -5.08 9.49 -2.00
N TYR A 76 -5.51 8.44 -1.31
CA TYR A 76 -6.63 8.50 -0.36
C TYR A 76 -6.19 8.08 1.03
N GLY A 77 -6.39 8.97 2.00
CA GLY A 77 -5.93 8.81 3.38
C GLY A 77 -6.81 7.86 4.18
N ALA A 78 -6.20 6.80 4.73
CA ALA A 78 -6.86 5.81 5.56
C ALA A 78 -5.87 5.21 6.57
N GLY A 79 -5.53 5.97 7.62
CA GLY A 79 -4.53 5.55 8.63
C GLY A 79 -4.87 4.22 9.30
N TRP A 80 -6.16 3.96 9.58
CA TRP A 80 -6.62 2.67 10.11
C TRP A 80 -6.31 1.49 9.18
N GLY A 81 -6.20 1.75 7.86
CA GLY A 81 -5.83 0.77 6.85
C GLY A 81 -4.38 0.30 7.00
N LEU A 82 -3.47 1.21 7.37
CA LEU A 82 -2.07 0.88 7.66
C LEU A 82 -1.98 -0.17 8.78
N ARG A 83 -2.66 0.05 9.91
CA ARG A 83 -2.66 -0.91 11.03
C ARG A 83 -3.20 -2.27 10.60
N LYS A 84 -4.27 -2.30 9.79
CA LYS A 84 -4.82 -3.55 9.26
C LYS A 84 -3.83 -4.27 8.35
N LEU A 85 -3.14 -3.55 7.47
CA LEU A 85 -2.15 -4.12 6.56
C LEU A 85 -0.94 -4.67 7.32
N LEU A 86 -0.39 -3.91 8.28
CA LEU A 86 0.71 -4.35 9.14
C LEU A 86 0.37 -5.67 9.86
N ASN A 87 -0.83 -5.74 10.44
CA ASN A 87 -1.36 -6.94 11.06
C ASN A 87 -1.51 -8.12 10.09
N TRP A 88 -1.98 -7.84 8.87
CA TRP A 88 -2.12 -8.86 7.84
C TRP A 88 -0.77 -9.40 7.39
N VAL A 89 0.21 -8.54 7.10
CA VAL A 89 1.58 -8.93 6.75
C VAL A 89 2.21 -9.76 7.87
N HIS A 90 2.09 -9.26 9.11
CA HIS A 90 2.57 -9.96 10.30
C HIS A 90 2.04 -11.40 10.36
N ARG A 91 0.71 -11.60 10.27
CA ARG A 91 0.12 -12.95 10.31
C ARG A 91 0.44 -13.79 9.07
N ARG A 92 0.43 -13.18 7.88
CA ARG A 92 0.46 -13.91 6.60
C ARG A 92 1.84 -14.41 6.22
N TYR A 93 2.89 -13.70 6.63
CA TYR A 93 4.28 -13.95 6.21
C TYR A 93 5.20 -14.40 7.36
N GLY A 94 4.65 -14.91 8.45
CA GLY A 94 5.44 -15.50 9.53
C GLY A 94 6.11 -14.48 10.46
N HIS A 95 5.41 -13.38 10.73
CA HIS A 95 5.80 -12.34 11.70
C HIS A 95 7.17 -11.72 11.37
N PRO A 96 7.41 -11.27 10.11
CA PRO A 96 8.67 -10.66 9.76
C PRO A 96 8.84 -9.33 10.49
N SER A 97 10.08 -8.89 10.60
CA SER A 97 10.35 -7.47 10.88
C SER A 97 9.90 -6.61 9.70
N ILE A 98 9.30 -5.46 9.98
CA ILE A 98 8.67 -4.61 8.96
C ILE A 98 9.33 -3.23 8.94
N TYR A 99 9.62 -2.73 7.73
CA TYR A 99 9.99 -1.35 7.48
C TYR A 99 8.98 -0.70 6.54
N LEU A 100 8.43 0.44 6.96
CA LEU A 100 7.60 1.28 6.11
C LEU A 100 8.52 2.21 5.33
N THR A 101 8.85 1.83 4.10
CA THR A 101 9.88 2.49 3.29
C THR A 101 9.38 3.75 2.61
N GLU A 102 8.07 3.91 2.44
CA GLU A 102 7.45 5.16 2.03
C GLU A 102 6.01 5.30 2.58
N GLY A 103 5.63 6.55 2.80
CA GLY A 103 4.27 7.01 3.03
C GLY A 103 4.29 8.54 3.10
N GLY A 104 3.31 9.20 2.48
CA GLY A 104 3.36 10.64 2.28
C GLY A 104 2.04 11.25 1.86
N TRP A 105 2.01 12.58 1.88
CA TRP A 105 0.83 13.38 1.53
C TRP A 105 1.16 14.51 0.57
N SER A 106 0.50 14.52 -0.59
CA SER A 106 0.57 15.60 -1.58
C SER A 106 -0.39 16.74 -1.22
N VAL A 107 0.08 17.98 -1.28
CA VAL A 107 -0.70 19.21 -1.04
C VAL A 107 -0.44 20.14 -2.23
N ALA A 108 -1.48 20.83 -2.70
CA ALA A 108 -1.35 21.78 -3.80
C ALA A 108 -0.91 23.12 -3.23
N ALA A 109 0.10 23.71 -3.84
CA ALA A 109 0.59 25.02 -3.49
C ALA A 109 1.24 25.63 -4.73
N ASP A 110 0.89 26.87 -5.05
CA ASP A 110 1.52 27.63 -6.12
C ASP A 110 2.70 28.46 -5.59
N THR A 111 2.77 28.64 -4.27
CA THR A 111 3.80 29.42 -3.58
C THR A 111 4.33 28.69 -2.34
N ALA A 112 5.55 29.06 -1.91
CA ALA A 112 6.12 28.54 -0.67
C ALA A 112 5.27 28.88 0.58
N ASP A 113 4.68 30.09 0.63
CA ASP A 113 3.85 30.53 1.75
C ASP A 113 2.53 29.75 1.88
N GLU A 114 2.04 29.20 0.77
CA GLU A 114 0.93 28.23 0.75
C GLU A 114 1.42 26.84 1.14
N GLY A 115 2.55 26.40 0.57
CA GLY A 115 3.12 25.07 0.80
C GLY A 115 3.49 24.79 2.25
N ILE A 116 3.87 25.81 3.03
CA ILE A 116 4.14 25.67 4.47
C ILE A 116 2.87 25.53 5.32
N LYS A 117 1.67 25.78 4.77
CA LYS A 117 0.39 25.66 5.47
C LYS A 117 -0.23 24.28 5.23
N ASP A 118 0.53 23.23 5.52
CA ASP A 118 0.24 21.85 5.11
C ASP A 118 -0.43 21.00 6.21
N THR A 119 -1.47 21.56 6.84
CA THR A 119 -2.22 20.88 7.92
C THR A 119 -2.65 19.46 7.55
N ASP A 120 -3.07 19.23 6.31
CA ASP A 120 -3.50 17.90 5.85
C ASP A 120 -2.35 16.88 5.87
N ARG A 121 -1.14 17.31 5.51
CA ARG A 121 0.06 16.46 5.59
C ARG A 121 0.43 16.16 7.04
N VAL A 122 0.32 17.15 7.93
CA VAL A 122 0.52 16.96 9.38
C VAL A 122 -0.48 15.94 9.93
N LEU A 123 -1.76 16.07 9.59
CA LEU A 123 -2.82 15.15 10.03
C LEU A 123 -2.63 13.74 9.47
N TYR A 124 -2.20 13.63 8.21
CA TYR A 124 -1.85 12.36 7.59
C TYR A 124 -0.79 11.62 8.43
N TYR A 125 0.36 12.26 8.67
CA TYR A 125 1.43 11.64 9.44
C TYR A 125 1.00 11.32 10.86
N ALA A 126 0.32 12.25 11.55
CA ALA A 126 -0.16 12.02 12.91
C ALA A 126 -1.08 10.79 13.00
N ASN A 127 -1.98 10.61 12.04
CA ASN A 127 -2.88 9.45 11.97
C ASN A 127 -2.10 8.15 11.69
N TYR A 128 -1.23 8.15 10.68
CA TYR A 128 -0.49 6.97 10.25
C TYR A 128 0.51 6.51 11.31
N THR A 129 1.27 7.42 11.92
CA THR A 129 2.22 7.08 13.00
C THR A 129 1.49 6.63 14.26
N SER A 130 0.29 7.16 14.55
CA SER A 130 -0.54 6.68 15.66
C SER A 130 -1.02 5.25 15.43
N GLU A 131 -1.47 4.91 14.22
CA GLU A 131 -1.92 3.56 13.86
C GLU A 131 -0.76 2.56 13.79
N MET A 132 0.40 2.99 13.30
CA MET A 132 1.65 2.22 13.39
C MET A 132 2.02 1.94 14.85
N LEU A 133 2.02 2.96 15.72
CA LEU A 133 2.32 2.79 17.14
C LEU A 133 1.35 1.81 17.79
N ARG A 134 0.04 1.89 17.48
CA ARG A 134 -0.95 0.93 17.96
C ARG A 134 -0.68 -0.49 17.47
N ALA A 135 -0.31 -0.69 16.20
CA ALA A 135 0.13 -1.99 15.70
C ALA A 135 1.33 -2.55 16.50
N MET A 136 2.30 -1.70 16.83
CA MET A 136 3.47 -2.12 17.61
C MET A 136 3.11 -2.46 19.06
N THR A 137 2.43 -1.55 19.76
CA THR A 137 2.26 -1.63 21.22
C THR A 137 1.04 -2.44 21.65
N GLN A 138 0.02 -2.55 20.79
CA GLN A 138 -1.24 -3.24 21.12
C GLN A 138 -1.35 -4.58 20.37
N ASP A 139 -0.84 -4.67 19.15
CA ASP A 139 -0.98 -5.87 18.32
C ASP A 139 0.32 -6.71 18.23
N GLY A 140 1.44 -6.21 18.74
CA GLY A 140 2.72 -6.93 18.78
C GLY A 140 3.45 -7.01 17.43
N VAL A 141 3.16 -6.12 16.49
CA VAL A 141 3.83 -6.09 15.18
C VAL A 141 5.24 -5.49 15.31
N ASP A 142 6.26 -6.21 14.83
CA ASP A 142 7.66 -5.76 14.80
C ASP A 142 7.92 -4.76 13.66
N VAL A 143 7.47 -3.51 13.83
CA VAL A 143 7.80 -2.40 12.93
C VAL A 143 9.07 -1.72 13.42
N ARG A 144 10.07 -1.59 12.54
CA ARG A 144 11.42 -1.11 12.88
C ARG A 144 11.78 0.25 12.30
N GLY A 145 11.00 0.77 11.37
CA GLY A 145 11.23 2.09 10.79
C GLY A 145 10.07 2.59 9.95
N TYR A 146 9.96 3.92 9.88
CA TYR A 146 9.05 4.66 9.02
C TYR A 146 9.84 5.75 8.29
N PHE A 147 9.85 5.67 6.97
CA PHE A 147 10.55 6.61 6.10
C PHE A 147 9.49 7.42 5.35
N ALA A 148 9.37 8.70 5.70
CA ALA A 148 8.40 9.60 5.11
C ALA A 148 8.77 9.91 3.65
N TRP A 149 7.78 9.88 2.76
CA TRP A 149 7.90 10.43 1.41
C TRP A 149 7.37 11.87 1.41
N SER A 150 8.22 12.88 1.31
CA SER A 150 9.67 12.81 1.08
C SER A 150 10.40 13.90 1.87
N LEU A 151 11.74 13.90 1.80
CA LEU A 151 12.56 14.90 2.46
C LEU A 151 12.28 16.33 1.96
N MET A 152 11.94 16.49 0.68
CA MET A 152 11.69 17.77 0.03
C MET A 152 10.79 17.58 -1.19
N ASP A 153 10.11 18.66 -1.59
CA ASP A 153 9.39 18.70 -2.86
C ASP A 153 10.31 18.28 -4.00
N ASN A 154 9.80 17.45 -4.90
CA ASN A 154 10.56 16.89 -6.00
C ASN A 154 9.64 16.63 -7.21
N PHE A 155 10.21 16.10 -8.29
CA PHE A 155 9.47 15.79 -9.51
C PHE A 155 8.62 14.53 -9.32
N GLU A 156 7.29 14.70 -9.34
CA GLU A 156 6.33 13.61 -9.20
C GLU A 156 5.96 13.04 -10.58
N TRP A 157 6.15 11.73 -10.76
CA TRP A 157 6.14 11.08 -12.08
C TRP A 157 4.78 11.02 -12.79
N GLU A 158 3.68 11.13 -12.06
CA GLU A 158 2.31 10.93 -12.59
C GLU A 158 1.58 12.22 -12.97
N GLN A 159 2.30 13.33 -13.17
CA GLN A 159 1.73 14.53 -13.78
C GLN A 159 1.80 14.52 -15.31
#